data_AF-A0A0F9FHF4-F1
#
_entry.id   AF-A0A0F9FHF4-F1
#
_cell.length_a   1.000
_cell.length_b   1.000
_cell.length_c   1.000
_cell.angle_alpha   90.00
_cell.angle_beta   90.00
_cell.angle_gamma   90.00
#
_symmetry.space_group_name_H-M   'P 1'
#
loop_
_entity.id
_entity.type
_entity.pdbx_description
1 polymer ?
#
loop_
_entity_poly.entity_id
_entity_poly.type
_entity_poly.pdbx_seq_one_letter_code
_entity_poly.pdbx_strand_id
1 'polypeptide(L)'
;YIARFCQEIAAAGKAVKNLPININVALRNPFQPGEHYSMGGPTDNVIDLYKIAAPDIDLITPDIYFPDYKTVTKVLDLYARDDNALFVSEIGSSQPYTRYFFSTLGQQGIGFSPFGLDYSKYTNYPLGAKKVDEATIAAFAENYKLLKPFADVWAKLSFEGQVWGVSEPHDTQNVSEKVWNANVTKAEQKQLAAESAEENAHLYTQHLDLGRWNAEVTYGRPMFWIAPPTGNKPASGGVLFAKLSEDEYLVTAYRARITFSPSDEITDPHYMVERVEEGHFENGKWVFERVWNGDQTDWGLNFTSEPTLLKVKMASYKQ
;
A
#
# COMPACT_ATOMS: atom_id res chain seq x y z
N TYR A 1 11.85 -30.60 -2.89
CA TYR A 1 12.29 -30.94 -4.27
C TYR A 1 12.20 -29.74 -5.21
N ILE A 2 11.02 -29.13 -5.41
CA ILE A 2 10.87 -27.97 -6.32
C ILE A 2 11.85 -26.84 -6.00
N ALA A 3 11.96 -26.41 -4.73
CA ALA A 3 12.93 -25.39 -4.33
C ALA A 3 14.39 -25.73 -4.73
N ARG A 4 14.83 -26.98 -4.55
CA ARG A 4 16.17 -27.44 -4.96
C ARG A 4 16.36 -27.42 -6.48
N PHE A 5 15.31 -27.76 -7.22
CA PHE A 5 15.33 -27.68 -8.67
C PHE A 5 15.48 -26.23 -9.15
N CYS A 6 14.68 -25.31 -8.60
CA CYS A 6 14.80 -23.88 -8.91
C CYS A 6 16.17 -23.32 -8.51
N GLN A 7 16.72 -23.76 -7.37
CA GLN A 7 18.06 -23.39 -6.90
C GLN A 7 19.15 -23.75 -7.91
N GLU A 8 19.12 -24.96 -8.47
CA GLU A 8 20.12 -25.39 -9.45
C GLU A 8 20.09 -24.52 -10.73
N ILE A 9 18.88 -24.14 -11.18
CA ILE A 9 18.70 -23.23 -12.30
C ILE A 9 19.22 -21.82 -11.97
N ALA A 10 18.86 -21.30 -10.79
CA ALA A 10 19.26 -19.97 -10.36
C ALA A 10 20.79 -19.85 -10.21
N ALA A 11 21.42 -20.84 -9.57
CA ALA A 11 22.87 -20.91 -9.42
C ALA A 11 23.58 -20.93 -10.78
N ALA A 12 23.09 -21.76 -11.72
CA ALA A 12 23.65 -21.83 -13.07
C ALA A 12 23.49 -20.50 -13.84
N GLY A 13 22.33 -19.83 -13.69
CA GLY A 13 22.10 -18.52 -14.29
C GLY A 13 22.99 -17.42 -13.72
N LYS A 14 23.09 -17.34 -12.39
CA LYS A 14 23.94 -16.36 -11.69
C LYS A 14 25.43 -16.54 -12.01
N ALA A 15 25.88 -17.78 -12.26
CA ALA A 15 27.25 -18.06 -12.69
C ALA A 15 27.60 -17.46 -14.07
N VAL A 16 26.60 -17.24 -14.95
CA VAL A 16 26.79 -16.55 -16.23
C VAL A 16 26.65 -15.04 -16.06
N LYS A 17 25.57 -14.61 -15.40
CA LYS A 17 25.33 -13.19 -15.08
C LYS A 17 24.52 -13.10 -13.79
N ASN A 18 25.13 -12.52 -12.77
CA ASN A 18 24.54 -12.42 -11.43
C ASN A 18 23.47 -11.31 -11.34
N LEU A 19 22.35 -11.49 -12.03
CA LEU A 19 21.16 -10.66 -11.85
C LEU A 19 20.33 -11.15 -10.64
N PRO A 20 19.50 -10.29 -10.03
CA PRO A 20 18.48 -10.73 -9.09
C PRO A 20 17.49 -11.69 -9.76
N ILE A 21 17.08 -12.73 -9.05
CA ILE A 21 16.14 -13.77 -9.47
C ILE A 21 15.07 -13.93 -8.41
N ASN A 22 13.81 -13.91 -8.81
CA ASN A 22 12.68 -14.21 -7.95
C ASN A 22 11.94 -15.49 -8.36
N ILE A 23 11.13 -16.01 -7.44
CA ILE A 23 10.09 -17.00 -7.73
C ILE A 23 8.76 -16.41 -7.31
N ASN A 24 7.83 -16.34 -8.26
CA ASN A 24 6.47 -15.91 -7.99
C ASN A 24 5.59 -17.05 -7.45
N VAL A 25 4.58 -16.70 -6.64
CA VAL A 25 3.78 -17.67 -5.89
C VAL A 25 2.32 -17.60 -6.28
N ALA A 26 1.81 -18.71 -6.83
CA ALA A 26 0.38 -18.99 -6.88
C ALA A 26 -0.15 -19.21 -5.45
N LEU A 27 -0.67 -18.14 -4.86
CA LEU A 27 -1.03 -18.09 -3.45
C LEU A 27 -2.14 -19.08 -3.08
N ARG A 28 -2.06 -19.59 -1.85
CA ARG A 28 -3.21 -20.12 -1.12
C ARG A 28 -3.84 -18.98 -0.30
N ASN A 29 -5.13 -19.08 0.02
CA ASN A 29 -5.74 -18.09 0.91
C ASN A 29 -5.15 -18.24 2.33
N PRO A 30 -4.61 -17.18 2.95
CA PRO A 30 -3.92 -17.26 4.24
C PRO A 30 -4.85 -17.56 5.43
N PHE A 31 -6.16 -17.31 5.30
CA PHE A 31 -7.15 -17.58 6.34
C PHE A 31 -7.90 -18.89 6.11
N GLN A 32 -8.12 -19.26 4.86
CA GLN A 32 -8.86 -20.45 4.44
C GLN A 32 -8.15 -21.12 3.25
N PRO A 33 -6.99 -21.76 3.47
CA PRO A 33 -6.13 -22.26 2.38
C PRO A 33 -6.80 -23.29 1.47
N GLY A 34 -7.89 -23.91 1.92
CA GLY A 34 -8.59 -24.97 1.20
C GLY A 34 -7.78 -26.26 1.11
N GLU A 35 -8.35 -27.28 0.46
CA GLU A 35 -7.67 -28.56 0.22
C GLU A 35 -6.88 -28.58 -1.10
N HIS A 36 -7.08 -27.57 -1.94
CA HIS A 36 -6.53 -27.51 -3.30
C HIS A 36 -5.91 -26.12 -3.57
N TYR A 37 -4.60 -26.01 -3.37
CA TYR A 37 -3.76 -24.93 -3.86
C TYR A 37 -2.55 -25.52 -4.59
N SER A 38 -1.70 -24.68 -5.19
CA SER A 38 -0.50 -25.14 -5.92
C SER A 38 0.55 -25.71 -4.94
N MET A 39 0.35 -26.97 -4.54
CA MET A 39 1.21 -27.65 -3.58
C MET A 39 2.63 -27.75 -4.13
N GLY A 40 3.58 -27.34 -3.30
CA GLY A 40 5.00 -27.38 -3.62
C GLY A 40 5.58 -26.05 -4.07
N GLY A 41 4.75 -25.05 -4.43
CA GLY A 41 5.21 -23.66 -4.57
C GLY A 41 5.57 -23.02 -3.22
N PRO A 42 6.18 -21.82 -3.19
CA PRO A 42 6.62 -21.17 -1.96
C PRO A 42 5.45 -20.48 -1.21
N THR A 43 4.37 -21.20 -0.91
CA THR A 43 3.26 -20.68 -0.11
C THR A 43 3.69 -20.34 1.32
N ASP A 44 2.89 -19.56 2.03
CA ASP A 44 3.24 -18.97 3.33
C ASP A 44 3.68 -19.99 4.40
N ASN A 45 3.18 -21.24 4.36
CA ASN A 45 3.60 -22.31 5.28
C ASN A 45 4.94 -22.98 4.94
N VAL A 46 5.57 -22.66 3.81
CA VAL A 46 6.80 -23.30 3.34
C VAL A 46 7.85 -22.30 2.85
N ILE A 47 7.67 -21.00 3.10
CA ILE A 47 8.65 -19.95 2.81
C ILE A 47 10.01 -20.33 3.41
N ASP A 48 10.05 -20.72 4.69
CA ASP A 48 11.30 -21.09 5.37
C ASP A 48 12.02 -22.27 4.68
N LEU A 49 11.28 -23.26 4.18
CA LEU A 49 11.86 -24.38 3.43
C LEU A 49 12.49 -23.91 2.12
N TYR A 50 11.86 -22.96 1.43
CA TYR A 50 12.42 -22.35 0.23
C TYR A 50 13.67 -21.52 0.54
N LYS A 51 13.65 -20.72 1.61
CA LYS A 51 14.82 -19.93 2.04
C LYS A 51 16.03 -20.81 2.37
N ILE A 52 15.82 -21.99 2.96
CA ILE A 52 16.88 -22.95 3.22
C ILE A 52 17.33 -23.67 1.93
N ALA A 53 16.38 -24.13 1.13
CA ALA A 53 16.68 -25.01 0.00
C ALA A 53 17.20 -24.27 -1.24
N ALA A 54 16.87 -22.98 -1.39
CA ALA A 54 17.16 -22.17 -2.57
C ALA A 54 17.85 -20.83 -2.26
N PRO A 55 19.09 -20.84 -1.72
CA PRO A 55 19.81 -19.63 -1.32
C PRO A 55 20.20 -18.68 -2.47
N ASP A 56 20.21 -19.14 -3.74
CA ASP A 56 20.47 -18.29 -4.91
C ASP A 56 19.18 -17.68 -5.50
N ILE A 57 18.02 -17.88 -4.86
CA ILE A 57 16.79 -17.14 -5.15
C ILE A 57 16.71 -15.96 -4.19
N ASP A 58 16.78 -14.74 -4.72
CA ASP A 58 16.87 -13.53 -3.89
C ASP A 58 15.54 -13.21 -3.20
N LEU A 59 14.41 -13.46 -3.87
CA LEU A 59 13.07 -13.11 -3.36
C LEU A 59 11.97 -14.08 -3.79
N ILE A 60 11.02 -14.28 -2.89
CA ILE A 60 9.77 -15.01 -3.11
C ILE A 60 8.66 -13.96 -3.18
N THR A 61 7.92 -13.94 -4.28
CA THR A 61 7.03 -12.81 -4.61
C THR A 61 5.57 -13.24 -4.72
N PRO A 62 4.63 -12.59 -4.01
CA PRO A 62 3.22 -12.96 -4.10
C PRO A 62 2.57 -12.51 -5.40
N ASP A 63 1.78 -13.39 -6.01
CA ASP A 63 0.85 -13.04 -7.10
C ASP A 63 -0.56 -12.86 -6.53
N ILE A 64 -0.98 -11.60 -6.39
CA ILE A 64 -2.15 -11.21 -5.59
C ILE A 64 -3.40 -11.07 -6.47
N TYR A 65 -4.30 -12.03 -6.36
CA TYR A 65 -5.64 -11.99 -7.00
C TYR A 65 -6.78 -12.13 -5.99
N PHE A 66 -6.49 -11.91 -4.71
CA PHE A 66 -7.51 -11.67 -3.69
C PHE A 66 -7.85 -10.17 -3.73
N PRO A 67 -9.13 -9.80 -3.89
CA PRO A 67 -9.49 -8.40 -4.04
C PRO A 67 -9.76 -7.70 -2.70
N ASP A 68 -10.08 -8.46 -1.64
CA ASP A 68 -10.49 -7.93 -0.34
C ASP A 68 -9.30 -7.45 0.50
N TYR A 69 -9.51 -6.34 1.20
CA TYR A 69 -8.44 -5.64 1.93
C TYR A 69 -7.73 -6.55 2.94
N LYS A 70 -8.53 -7.29 3.71
CA LYS A 70 -8.03 -8.15 4.79
C LYS A 70 -7.11 -9.25 4.28
N THR A 71 -7.47 -9.90 3.18
CA THR A 71 -6.64 -10.96 2.60
C THR A 71 -5.39 -10.40 1.94
N VAL A 72 -5.49 -9.28 1.21
CA VAL A 72 -4.30 -8.67 0.58
C VAL A 72 -3.29 -8.21 1.62
N THR A 73 -3.72 -7.45 2.63
CA THR A 73 -2.83 -6.99 3.70
C THR A 73 -2.18 -8.17 4.42
N LYS A 74 -2.92 -9.24 4.70
CA LYS A 74 -2.33 -10.44 5.29
C LYS A 74 -1.29 -11.10 4.40
N VAL A 75 -1.49 -11.10 3.08
CA VAL A 75 -0.48 -11.59 2.14
C VAL A 75 0.76 -10.70 2.18
N LEU A 76 0.61 -9.37 2.14
CA LEU A 76 1.77 -8.46 2.24
C LEU A 76 2.58 -8.75 3.50
N ASP A 77 1.92 -8.86 4.67
CA ASP A 77 2.56 -9.16 5.95
C ASP A 77 3.31 -10.51 5.98
N LEU A 78 2.81 -11.52 5.26
CA LEU A 78 3.42 -12.85 5.24
C LEU A 78 4.68 -12.91 4.37
N TYR A 79 4.76 -12.05 3.34
CA TYR A 79 5.86 -12.06 2.36
C TYR A 79 6.85 -10.91 2.56
N ALA A 80 6.52 -9.87 3.33
CA ALA A 80 7.46 -8.86 3.79
C ALA A 80 8.21 -9.37 5.03
N ARG A 81 9.48 -9.76 4.87
CA ARG A 81 10.30 -10.34 5.95
C ARG A 81 11.72 -9.81 5.88
N ASP A 82 12.44 -9.86 7.00
CA ASP A 82 13.87 -9.52 7.06
C ASP A 82 14.71 -10.36 6.07
N ASP A 83 14.30 -11.60 5.80
CA ASP A 83 14.95 -12.51 4.86
C ASP A 83 14.29 -12.53 3.47
N ASN A 84 13.25 -11.72 3.22
CA ASN A 84 12.50 -11.68 1.96
C ASN A 84 11.98 -10.27 1.64
N ALA A 85 12.68 -9.58 0.72
CA ALA A 85 12.18 -8.31 0.20
C ALA A 85 10.80 -8.48 -0.46
N LEU A 86 9.86 -7.59 -0.12
CA LEU A 86 8.53 -7.60 -0.69
C LEU A 86 8.55 -7.05 -2.12
N PHE A 87 8.16 -7.89 -3.08
CA PHE A 87 7.83 -7.45 -4.44
C PHE A 87 6.51 -8.09 -4.84
N VAL A 88 5.48 -7.29 -5.11
CA VAL A 88 4.21 -7.77 -5.66
C VAL A 88 4.40 -7.97 -7.16
N SER A 89 4.78 -9.20 -7.54
CA SER A 89 5.17 -9.57 -8.92
C SER A 89 3.99 -9.64 -9.87
N GLU A 90 2.81 -9.99 -9.36
CA GLU A 90 1.55 -9.86 -10.07
C GLU A 90 0.48 -9.35 -9.12
N ILE A 91 -0.42 -8.52 -9.64
CA ILE A 91 -1.67 -8.18 -8.97
C ILE A 91 -2.78 -7.99 -10.01
N GLY A 92 -4.03 -8.26 -9.64
CA GLY A 92 -5.16 -8.12 -10.54
C GLY A 92 -5.27 -6.70 -11.16
N SER A 93 -5.73 -6.63 -12.41
CA SER A 93 -5.85 -5.37 -13.18
C SER A 93 -7.14 -4.58 -12.94
N SER A 94 -8.03 -5.04 -12.06
CA SER A 94 -9.27 -4.31 -11.77
C SER A 94 -9.04 -3.18 -10.76
N GLN A 95 -9.93 -2.19 -10.77
CA GLN A 95 -9.79 -0.98 -9.96
C GLN A 95 -9.53 -1.24 -8.46
N PRO A 96 -10.14 -2.21 -7.76
CA PRO A 96 -9.90 -2.42 -6.33
C PRO A 96 -8.43 -2.65 -5.97
N TYR A 97 -7.64 -3.22 -6.88
CA TYR A 97 -6.24 -3.53 -6.62
C TYR A 97 -5.31 -2.31 -6.61
N THR A 98 -5.72 -1.22 -7.28
CA THR A 98 -4.89 -0.02 -7.48
C THR A 98 -4.33 0.54 -6.17
N ARG A 99 -5.16 0.58 -5.12
CA ARG A 99 -4.80 1.16 -3.82
C ARG A 99 -3.75 0.35 -3.06
N TYR A 100 -3.58 -0.95 -3.32
CA TYR A 100 -2.59 -1.78 -2.61
C TYR A 100 -1.14 -1.39 -2.94
N PHE A 101 -0.95 -0.53 -3.95
CA PHE A 101 0.29 0.21 -4.18
C PHE A 101 0.80 0.89 -2.90
N PHE A 102 -0.08 1.57 -2.15
CA PHE A 102 0.27 2.30 -0.93
C PHE A 102 0.74 1.37 0.19
N SER A 103 -0.04 0.33 0.48
CA SER A 103 0.33 -0.67 1.50
C SER A 103 1.61 -1.43 1.14
N THR A 104 1.82 -1.73 -0.15
CA THR A 104 3.05 -2.41 -0.61
C THR A 104 4.29 -1.56 -0.34
N LEU A 105 4.27 -0.29 -0.74
CA LEU A 105 5.39 0.62 -0.52
C LEU A 105 5.58 0.94 0.97
N GLY A 106 4.48 0.99 1.73
CA GLY A 106 4.49 1.16 3.18
C GLY A 106 5.20 0.05 3.94
N GLN A 107 5.23 -1.17 3.39
CA GLN A 107 5.97 -2.31 3.93
C GLN A 107 7.36 -2.45 3.28
N GLN A 108 7.98 -1.33 2.91
CA GLN A 108 9.27 -1.27 2.21
C GLN A 108 9.32 -2.09 0.90
N GLY A 109 8.18 -2.29 0.23
CA GLY A 109 8.11 -3.05 -1.02
C GLY A 109 8.94 -2.41 -2.14
N ILE A 110 9.67 -3.24 -2.87
CA ILE A 110 10.58 -2.82 -3.95
C ILE A 110 9.89 -2.72 -5.32
N GLY A 111 8.63 -3.17 -5.42
CA GLY A 111 7.88 -3.13 -6.67
C GLY A 111 6.43 -3.56 -6.55
N PHE A 112 5.65 -3.20 -7.56
CA PHE A 112 4.23 -3.49 -7.68
C PHE A 112 3.86 -3.59 -9.16
N SER A 113 3.43 -4.76 -9.64
CA SER A 113 3.22 -5.01 -11.07
C SER A 113 1.82 -5.56 -11.38
N PRO A 114 0.89 -4.72 -11.89
CA PRO A 114 -0.43 -5.18 -12.32
C PRO A 114 -0.36 -6.05 -13.57
N PHE A 115 -1.05 -7.18 -13.56
CA PHE A 115 -1.03 -8.16 -14.63
C PHE A 115 -1.96 -7.81 -15.80
N GLY A 116 -1.49 -8.02 -17.03
CA GLY A 116 -2.34 -7.97 -18.22
C GLY A 116 -2.75 -6.55 -18.66
N LEU A 117 -1.91 -5.55 -18.38
CA LEU A 117 -2.11 -4.17 -18.86
C LEU A 117 -1.60 -4.00 -20.30
N ASP A 118 -2.25 -4.65 -21.26
CA ASP A 118 -2.00 -4.48 -22.68
C ASP A 118 -3.30 -4.51 -23.50
N TYR A 119 -3.23 -4.13 -24.79
CA TYR A 119 -4.39 -4.09 -25.69
C TYR A 119 -4.52 -5.34 -26.58
N SER A 120 -3.99 -6.50 -26.16
CA SER A 120 -4.01 -7.75 -26.93
C SER A 120 -5.39 -8.39 -27.11
N LYS A 121 -6.45 -7.75 -26.58
CA LYS A 121 -7.85 -8.23 -26.54
C LYS A 121 -8.09 -9.44 -25.63
N TYR A 122 -7.10 -9.83 -24.83
CA TYR A 122 -7.27 -10.82 -23.77
C TYR A 122 -7.65 -10.14 -22.46
N THR A 123 -8.49 -10.80 -21.65
CA THR A 123 -8.73 -10.43 -20.25
C THR A 123 -8.74 -11.69 -19.40
N ASN A 124 -8.14 -11.63 -18.22
CA ASN A 124 -8.07 -12.76 -17.28
C ASN A 124 -9.23 -12.75 -16.27
N TYR A 125 -10.34 -12.05 -16.57
CA TYR A 125 -11.53 -12.05 -15.72
C TYR A 125 -11.98 -13.50 -15.43
N PRO A 126 -12.30 -13.88 -14.17
CA PRO A 126 -12.65 -13.01 -13.03
C PRO A 126 -11.48 -12.51 -12.16
N LEU A 127 -10.22 -12.78 -12.50
CA LEU A 127 -9.07 -12.39 -11.68
C LEU A 127 -8.77 -10.89 -11.74
N GLY A 128 -8.81 -10.32 -12.95
CA GLY A 128 -8.58 -8.90 -13.23
C GLY A 128 -9.81 -8.18 -13.78
N ALA A 129 -9.57 -7.13 -14.55
CA ALA A 129 -10.64 -6.33 -15.15
C ALA A 129 -11.42 -7.10 -16.23
N LYS A 130 -12.72 -6.80 -16.37
CA LYS A 130 -13.58 -7.36 -17.44
C LYS A 130 -13.14 -6.94 -18.85
N LYS A 131 -12.51 -5.77 -18.95
CA LYS A 131 -11.93 -5.17 -20.15
C LYS A 131 -10.64 -4.45 -19.75
N VAL A 132 -9.68 -4.38 -20.66
CA VAL A 132 -8.48 -3.57 -20.49
C VAL A 132 -8.55 -2.44 -21.52
N ASP A 133 -8.83 -1.24 -21.04
CA ASP A 133 -8.97 -0.01 -21.81
C ASP A 133 -8.19 1.13 -21.14
N GLU A 134 -8.25 2.34 -21.73
CA GLU A 134 -7.59 3.53 -21.17
C GLU A 134 -7.99 3.80 -19.71
N ALA A 135 -9.27 3.62 -19.36
CA ALA A 135 -9.75 3.84 -17.99
C ALA A 135 -9.15 2.82 -17.01
N THR A 136 -9.02 1.56 -17.42
CA THR A 136 -8.40 0.50 -16.62
C THR A 136 -6.93 0.81 -16.33
N ILE A 137 -6.18 1.24 -17.34
CA ILE A 137 -4.77 1.63 -17.20
C ILE A 137 -4.64 2.93 -16.40
N ALA A 138 -5.52 3.92 -16.64
CA ALA A 138 -5.49 5.21 -15.98
C ALA A 138 -5.59 5.08 -14.45
N ALA A 139 -6.38 4.12 -13.95
CA ALA A 139 -6.53 3.90 -12.51
C ALA A 139 -5.21 3.52 -11.80
N PHE A 140 -4.30 2.79 -12.47
CA PHE A 140 -2.94 2.56 -11.95
C PHE A 140 -2.01 3.73 -12.24
N ALA A 141 -2.17 4.36 -13.41
CA ALA A 141 -1.34 5.48 -13.82
C ALA A 141 -1.45 6.69 -12.87
N GLU A 142 -2.59 6.91 -12.23
CA GLU A 142 -2.77 7.96 -11.20
C GLU A 142 -1.79 7.77 -10.03
N ASN A 143 -1.70 6.56 -9.48
CA ASN A 143 -0.76 6.25 -8.38
C ASN A 143 0.70 6.33 -8.84
N TYR A 144 0.99 5.90 -10.07
CA TYR A 144 2.35 5.98 -10.59
C TYR A 144 2.78 7.41 -10.91
N LYS A 145 1.85 8.27 -11.36
CA LYS A 145 2.11 9.71 -11.53
C LYS A 145 2.42 10.39 -10.20
N LEU A 146 1.81 9.92 -9.10
CA LEU A 146 2.10 10.40 -7.75
C LEU A 146 3.57 10.12 -7.38
N LEU A 147 4.02 8.86 -7.49
CA LEU A 147 5.36 8.45 -7.03
C LEU A 147 6.49 8.82 -7.98
N LYS A 148 6.26 8.73 -9.30
CA LYS A 148 7.32 8.83 -10.34
C LYS A 148 8.26 10.03 -10.17
N PRO A 149 7.81 11.25 -9.83
CA PRO A 149 8.71 12.40 -9.68
C PRO A 149 9.76 12.25 -8.57
N PHE A 150 9.54 11.36 -7.60
CA PHE A 150 10.43 11.18 -6.45
C PHE A 150 10.72 9.70 -6.13
N ALA A 151 10.51 8.79 -7.08
CA ALA A 151 10.64 7.35 -6.86
C ALA A 151 12.03 6.94 -6.32
N ASP A 152 13.12 7.54 -6.82
CA ASP A 152 14.48 7.28 -6.33
C ASP A 152 14.67 7.77 -4.89
N VAL A 153 14.07 8.91 -4.54
CA VAL A 153 14.10 9.45 -3.17
C VAL A 153 13.30 8.55 -2.24
N TRP A 154 12.11 8.12 -2.66
CA TRP A 154 11.30 7.16 -1.91
C TRP A 154 12.05 5.84 -1.69
N ALA A 155 12.65 5.28 -2.73
CA ALA A 155 13.40 4.03 -2.64
C ALA A 155 14.54 4.13 -1.63
N LYS A 156 15.27 5.26 -1.62
CA LYS A 156 16.32 5.52 -0.63
C LYS A 156 15.77 5.65 0.79
N LEU A 157 14.71 6.45 0.98
CA LEU A 157 14.08 6.63 2.30
C LEU A 157 13.47 5.34 2.85
N SER A 158 12.89 4.53 1.95
CA SER A 158 12.40 3.20 2.26
C SER A 158 13.54 2.31 2.73
N PHE A 159 14.65 2.25 2.01
CA PHE A 159 15.77 1.37 2.36
C PHE A 159 16.53 1.80 3.63
N GLU A 160 16.76 3.11 3.81
CA GLU A 160 17.63 3.64 4.85
C GLU A 160 16.89 4.11 6.12
N GLY A 161 15.56 4.22 6.06
CA GLY A 161 14.77 4.91 7.08
C GLY A 161 13.46 4.20 7.43
N GLN A 162 12.54 4.99 7.97
CA GLN A 162 11.22 4.54 8.36
C GLN A 162 10.19 5.10 7.40
N VAL A 163 9.44 4.20 6.77
CA VAL A 163 8.31 4.53 5.89
C VAL A 163 7.06 3.85 6.39
N TRP A 164 5.92 4.45 6.08
CA TRP A 164 4.60 3.89 6.29
C TRP A 164 3.77 4.11 5.06
N GLY A 165 2.79 3.23 4.86
CA GLY A 165 1.84 3.36 3.78
C GLY A 165 0.61 2.54 4.06
N VAL A 166 -0.54 3.13 3.80
CA VAL A 166 -1.84 2.51 4.06
C VAL A 166 -2.77 2.71 2.88
N SER A 167 -3.59 1.71 2.64
CA SER A 167 -4.66 1.74 1.65
C SER A 167 -6.01 1.81 2.36
N GLU A 168 -7.01 2.39 1.69
CA GLU A 168 -8.37 2.45 2.20
C GLU A 168 -8.86 1.04 2.64
N PRO A 169 -9.21 0.86 3.92
CA PRO A 169 -9.33 -0.47 4.53
C PRO A 169 -10.66 -1.17 4.28
N HIS A 170 -11.63 -0.47 3.68
CA HIS A 170 -12.98 -0.99 3.47
C HIS A 170 -13.31 -1.05 1.97
N ASP A 171 -13.73 -2.23 1.50
CA ASP A 171 -14.06 -2.49 0.09
C ASP A 171 -15.42 -1.89 -0.32
N THR A 172 -15.57 -1.41 -1.57
CA THR A 172 -16.83 -0.78 -2.04
C THR A 172 -17.90 -1.77 -2.48
N GLN A 173 -17.52 -2.96 -2.97
CA GLN A 173 -18.45 -3.94 -3.50
C GLN A 173 -18.03 -5.37 -3.14
N ASN A 174 -19.04 -6.20 -2.85
CA ASN A 174 -18.89 -7.65 -2.69
C ASN A 174 -18.23 -8.25 -3.94
N VAL A 175 -16.98 -8.68 -3.82
CA VAL A 175 -16.42 -9.56 -4.83
C VAL A 175 -17.09 -10.92 -4.69
N SER A 176 -17.57 -11.48 -5.80
CA SER A 176 -18.30 -12.74 -5.86
C SER A 176 -17.63 -13.83 -5.02
N GLU A 177 -18.44 -14.65 -4.34
CA GLU A 177 -18.07 -15.61 -3.28
C GLU A 177 -16.96 -16.64 -3.61
N LYS A 178 -16.49 -16.72 -4.86
CA LYS A 178 -15.44 -17.66 -5.25
C LYS A 178 -14.60 -17.12 -6.42
N VAL A 179 -13.35 -16.75 -6.13
CA VAL A 179 -12.34 -16.47 -7.17
C VAL A 179 -11.33 -17.61 -7.14
N TRP A 180 -11.42 -18.52 -8.11
CA TRP A 180 -10.52 -19.66 -8.34
C TRP A 180 -10.34 -20.60 -7.12
N ASN A 181 -9.44 -20.27 -6.18
CA ASN A 181 -9.15 -21.04 -4.96
C ASN A 181 -9.45 -20.26 -3.65
N ALA A 182 -9.99 -19.04 -3.75
CA ALA A 182 -10.26 -18.17 -2.63
C ALA A 182 -11.72 -18.26 -2.19
N ASN A 183 -11.97 -18.73 -0.97
CA ASN A 183 -13.24 -18.48 -0.28
C ASN A 183 -13.15 -17.11 0.39
N VAL A 184 -13.97 -16.15 -0.03
CA VAL A 184 -14.06 -14.83 0.61
C VAL A 184 -14.87 -14.96 1.91
N THR A 185 -14.47 -14.29 2.98
CA THR A 185 -15.15 -14.37 4.28
C THR A 185 -16.51 -13.66 4.27
N LYS A 186 -17.59 -14.36 4.65
CA LYS A 186 -18.99 -13.87 4.70
C LYS A 186 -19.30 -12.83 5.81
N ALA A 187 -18.30 -12.28 6.49
CA ALA A 187 -18.49 -11.70 7.83
C ALA A 187 -18.81 -10.19 7.88
N GLU A 188 -18.60 -9.42 6.81
CA GLU A 188 -18.69 -7.94 6.89
C GLU A 188 -20.04 -7.35 6.43
N GLN A 189 -20.93 -8.18 5.88
CA GLN A 189 -22.14 -7.71 5.17
C GLN A 189 -23.28 -7.21 6.07
N LYS A 190 -23.29 -7.52 7.36
CA LYS A 190 -24.44 -7.20 8.23
C LYS A 190 -24.37 -5.81 8.90
N GLN A 191 -23.23 -5.13 8.82
CA GLN A 191 -22.94 -3.97 9.66
C GLN A 191 -23.35 -2.62 9.01
N LEU A 192 -23.07 -2.42 7.72
CA LEU A 192 -23.30 -1.13 7.05
C LEU A 192 -24.77 -0.71 6.84
N ALA A 193 -25.70 -1.66 6.74
CA ALA A 193 -27.06 -1.36 6.24
C ALA A 193 -27.97 -0.66 7.27
N ALA A 194 -27.54 -0.55 8.54
CA ALA A 194 -28.33 0.01 9.63
C ALA A 194 -27.62 1.14 10.40
N GLU A 195 -26.36 1.42 10.10
CA GLU A 195 -25.49 2.30 10.89
C GLU A 195 -25.32 3.68 10.22
N SER A 196 -25.31 4.75 11.02
CA SER A 196 -25.04 6.14 10.59
C SER A 196 -23.61 6.35 10.09
N ALA A 197 -23.32 7.52 9.51
CA ALA A 197 -21.95 7.86 9.07
C ALA A 197 -20.98 7.92 10.27
N GLU A 198 -21.47 8.40 11.42
CA GLU A 198 -20.75 8.46 12.68
C GLU A 198 -20.40 7.05 13.19
N GLU A 199 -21.37 6.13 13.19
CA GLU A 199 -21.16 4.75 13.64
C GLU A 199 -20.19 4.01 12.71
N ASN A 200 -20.26 4.24 11.39
CA ASN A 200 -19.40 3.59 10.40
C ASN A 200 -18.02 4.24 10.24
N ALA A 201 -17.75 5.40 10.84
CA ALA A 201 -16.52 6.15 10.63
C ALA A 201 -15.25 5.32 10.91
N HIS A 202 -15.32 4.42 11.89
CA HIS A 202 -14.23 3.52 12.27
C HIS A 202 -13.79 2.59 11.14
N LEU A 203 -14.69 2.25 10.20
CA LEU A 203 -14.38 1.42 9.04
C LEU A 203 -13.48 2.13 8.03
N TYR A 204 -13.42 3.46 8.08
CA TYR A 204 -12.69 4.31 7.13
C TYR A 204 -11.61 5.15 7.84
N THR A 205 -11.20 4.74 9.04
CA THR A 205 -10.21 5.46 9.86
C THR A 205 -9.08 4.50 10.23
N GLN A 206 -7.83 4.93 10.02
CA GLN A 206 -6.63 4.19 10.40
C GLN A 206 -5.73 5.09 11.25
N HIS A 207 -5.06 4.49 12.24
CA HIS A 207 -4.09 5.19 13.08
C HIS A 207 -2.70 4.61 12.84
N LEU A 208 -1.72 5.50 12.68
CA LEU A 208 -0.31 5.17 12.47
C LEU A 208 0.53 5.80 13.57
N ASP A 209 1.37 4.98 14.18
CA ASP A 209 2.45 5.42 15.05
C ASP A 209 3.68 5.74 14.17
N LEU A 210 4.09 7.01 14.15
CA LEU A 210 5.23 7.52 13.40
C LEU A 210 6.45 7.83 14.30
N GLY A 211 6.45 7.28 15.53
CA GLY A 211 7.36 7.58 16.62
C GLY A 211 6.82 8.71 17.49
N ARG A 212 7.54 9.84 17.56
CA ARG A 212 7.15 10.99 18.39
C ARG A 212 5.76 11.56 18.04
N TRP A 213 5.27 11.35 16.82
CA TRP A 213 3.96 11.76 16.35
C TRP A 213 3.12 10.58 15.88
N ASN A 214 1.81 10.71 15.99
CA ASN A 214 0.81 9.83 15.39
C ASN A 214 0.18 10.50 14.16
N ALA A 215 -0.36 9.69 13.25
CA ALA A 215 -1.22 10.14 12.17
C ALA A 215 -2.54 9.35 12.14
N GLU A 216 -3.66 10.08 12.08
CA GLU A 216 -4.97 9.54 11.73
C GLU A 216 -5.19 9.74 10.22
N VAL A 217 -5.53 8.66 9.51
CA VAL A 217 -5.85 8.65 8.09
C VAL A 217 -7.32 8.32 7.90
N THR A 218 -8.07 9.17 7.20
CA THR A 218 -9.50 8.99 6.94
C THR A 218 -9.85 9.09 5.45
N TYR A 219 -10.90 8.38 5.01
CA TYR A 219 -11.26 8.26 3.59
C TYR A 219 -12.70 8.71 3.29
N GLY A 220 -12.92 9.41 2.16
CA GLY A 220 -14.26 9.77 1.69
C GLY A 220 -15.00 10.78 2.57
N ARG A 221 -14.42 11.98 2.77
CA ARG A 221 -15.05 13.12 3.46
C ARG A 221 -14.74 14.45 2.77
N PRO A 222 -15.53 15.53 3.02
CA PRO A 222 -15.24 16.86 2.50
C PRO A 222 -13.85 17.37 2.93
N MET A 223 -13.29 18.37 2.24
CA MET A 223 -11.98 18.95 2.61
C MET A 223 -12.05 19.92 3.79
N PHE A 224 -13.25 20.36 4.18
CA PHE A 224 -13.49 21.31 5.26
C PHE A 224 -14.42 20.68 6.31
N TRP A 225 -14.35 21.18 7.54
CA TRP A 225 -15.10 20.68 8.71
C TRP A 225 -14.75 19.24 9.09
N ILE A 226 -15.53 18.72 10.05
CA ILE A 226 -15.30 17.46 10.76
C ILE A 226 -16.36 16.38 10.47
N ALA A 227 -17.14 16.51 9.39
CA ALA A 227 -18.11 15.47 9.00
C ALA A 227 -17.40 14.11 8.89
N PRO A 228 -17.98 13.01 9.43
CA PRO A 228 -17.32 11.70 9.49
C PRO A 228 -16.92 11.15 8.11
N PRO A 229 -15.86 10.32 8.02
CA PRO A 229 -15.52 9.61 6.79
C PRO A 229 -16.58 8.59 6.39
N THR A 230 -16.85 8.51 5.09
CA THR A 230 -17.88 7.62 4.50
C THR A 230 -17.33 6.69 3.42
N GLY A 231 -16.02 6.68 3.21
CA GLY A 231 -15.35 5.90 2.18
C GLY A 231 -15.48 6.49 0.77
N ASN A 232 -14.51 6.19 -0.07
CA ASN A 232 -14.52 6.53 -1.48
C ASN A 232 -15.36 5.51 -2.28
N LYS A 233 -15.93 5.97 -3.40
CA LYS A 233 -16.77 5.15 -4.28
C LYS A 233 -16.23 5.19 -5.72
N PRO A 234 -15.40 4.23 -6.14
CA PRO A 234 -14.90 3.07 -5.39
C PRO A 234 -13.73 3.37 -4.44
N ALA A 235 -13.43 2.41 -3.58
CA ALA A 235 -12.36 2.40 -2.61
C ALA A 235 -11.05 2.47 -3.39
N SER A 236 -10.31 3.52 -3.12
CA SER A 236 -9.18 3.92 -3.97
C SER A 236 -8.14 4.71 -3.20
N GLY A 237 -8.45 5.14 -1.98
CA GLY A 237 -7.56 6.00 -1.22
C GLY A 237 -6.33 5.29 -0.70
N GLY A 238 -5.30 6.08 -0.41
CA GLY A 238 -4.13 5.63 0.32
C GLY A 238 -3.13 6.75 0.57
N VAL A 239 -2.14 6.47 1.41
CA VAL A 239 -1.16 7.43 1.90
C VAL A 239 0.22 6.79 1.94
N LEU A 240 1.26 7.59 1.72
CA LEU A 240 2.65 7.28 2.00
C LEU A 240 3.25 8.33 2.96
N PHE A 241 4.00 7.85 3.93
CA PHE A 241 4.84 8.66 4.83
C PHE A 241 6.28 8.17 4.75
N ALA A 242 7.23 9.10 4.77
CA ALA A 242 8.64 8.80 5.04
C ALA A 242 9.16 9.76 6.10
N LYS A 243 9.81 9.23 7.14
CA LYS A 243 10.41 10.06 8.19
C LYS A 243 11.68 10.74 7.66
N LEU A 244 11.73 12.07 7.71
CA LEU A 244 12.91 12.86 7.34
C LEU A 244 13.75 13.23 8.57
N SER A 245 13.07 13.54 9.68
CA SER A 245 13.68 13.74 11.00
C SER A 245 12.66 13.36 12.08
N GLU A 246 12.97 13.62 13.36
CA GLU A 246 12.07 13.31 14.47
C GLU A 246 10.70 13.99 14.34
N ASP A 247 10.68 15.22 13.82
CA ASP A 247 9.48 16.06 13.72
C ASP A 247 9.11 16.39 12.26
N GLU A 248 9.78 15.80 11.27
CA GLU A 248 9.58 16.13 9.85
C GLU A 248 9.34 14.88 9.01
N TYR A 249 8.30 14.94 8.17
CA TYR A 249 7.84 13.85 7.33
C TYR A 249 7.68 14.29 5.88
N LEU A 250 8.04 13.42 4.94
CA LEU A 250 7.62 13.53 3.54
C LEU A 250 6.30 12.76 3.40
N VAL A 251 5.28 13.41 2.85
CA VAL A 251 3.92 12.89 2.81
C VAL A 251 3.33 13.05 1.42
N THR A 252 2.71 12.00 0.91
CA THR A 252 1.82 12.07 -0.25
C THR A 252 0.62 11.16 -0.03
N ALA A 253 -0.51 11.51 -0.63
CA ALA A 253 -1.73 10.73 -0.49
C ALA A 253 -2.64 10.91 -1.69
N TYR A 254 -3.62 10.03 -1.77
CA TYR A 254 -4.63 10.00 -2.81
C TYR A 254 -5.99 9.74 -2.14
N ARG A 255 -6.95 10.64 -2.38
CA ARG A 255 -8.34 10.56 -1.86
C ARG A 255 -8.44 10.22 -0.37
N ALA A 256 -7.65 10.92 0.44
CA ALA A 256 -7.54 10.71 1.87
C ALA A 256 -7.31 12.03 2.61
N ARG A 257 -7.60 12.05 3.91
CA ARG A 257 -7.24 13.12 4.83
C ARG A 257 -6.29 12.58 5.89
N ILE A 258 -5.27 13.36 6.23
CA ILE A 258 -4.28 13.07 7.28
C ILE A 258 -4.39 14.10 8.39
N THR A 259 -4.47 13.65 9.64
CA THR A 259 -4.42 14.51 10.82
C THR A 259 -3.28 14.04 11.72
N PHE A 260 -2.35 14.93 12.07
CA PHE A 260 -1.27 14.62 13.01
C PHE A 260 -1.70 14.89 14.45
N SER A 261 -1.23 14.05 15.37
CA SER A 261 -1.39 14.24 16.82
C SER A 261 -0.12 13.83 17.55
N PRO A 262 0.12 14.35 18.76
CA PRO A 262 1.26 13.90 19.57
C PRO A 262 1.13 12.42 19.94
N SER A 263 2.26 11.73 20.06
CA SER A 263 2.33 10.45 20.77
C SER A 263 2.39 10.67 22.29
N ASP A 264 2.33 9.56 23.04
CA ASP A 264 2.47 9.58 24.50
C ASP A 264 3.87 10.06 24.96
N GLU A 265 4.86 10.14 24.06
CA GLU A 265 6.20 10.67 24.36
C GLU A 265 6.20 12.21 24.53
N ILE A 266 5.23 12.92 23.94
CA ILE A 266 5.15 14.38 24.04
C ILE A 266 4.37 14.78 25.28
N THR A 267 5.07 15.37 26.25
CA THR A 267 4.46 15.89 27.48
C THR A 267 4.12 17.38 27.42
N ASP A 268 4.48 18.07 26.35
CA ASP A 268 4.17 19.50 26.19
C ASP A 268 2.65 19.71 26.07
N PRO A 269 2.10 20.79 26.63
CA PRO A 269 0.66 21.01 26.68
C PRO A 269 0.05 21.35 25.32
N HIS A 270 0.87 21.77 24.36
CA HIS A 270 0.43 22.23 23.05
C HIS A 270 1.30 21.65 21.93
N TYR A 271 0.67 21.46 20.79
CA TYR A 271 1.32 21.07 19.55
C TYR A 271 0.67 21.80 18.38
N MET A 272 1.41 21.92 17.28
CA MET A 272 0.90 22.44 16.03
C MET A 272 1.67 21.85 14.86
N VAL A 273 1.09 21.99 13.66
CA VAL A 273 1.87 21.89 12.43
C VAL A 273 2.72 23.16 12.33
N GLU A 274 4.04 23.04 12.46
CA GLU A 274 4.97 24.17 12.36
C GLU A 274 4.99 24.71 10.92
N ARG A 275 5.06 23.80 9.94
CA ARG A 275 5.16 24.16 8.53
C ARG A 275 4.76 23.00 7.62
N VAL A 276 4.00 23.31 6.57
CA VAL A 276 3.72 22.39 5.46
C VAL A 276 4.18 23.01 4.17
N GLU A 277 5.15 22.38 3.51
CA GLU A 277 5.62 22.79 2.18
C GLU A 277 5.11 21.82 1.13
N GLU A 278 4.46 22.34 0.09
CA GLU A 278 4.28 21.62 -1.17
C GLU A 278 5.47 21.92 -2.08
N GLY A 279 5.90 20.89 -2.80
CA GLY A 279 6.99 20.99 -3.76
C GLY A 279 7.30 19.67 -4.42
N HIS A 280 8.44 19.62 -5.07
CA HIS A 280 8.89 18.45 -5.84
C HIS A 280 10.39 18.22 -5.66
N PHE A 281 10.88 17.11 -6.22
CA PHE A 281 12.30 16.84 -6.30
C PHE A 281 12.83 17.11 -7.70
N GLU A 282 13.92 17.87 -7.79
CA GLU A 282 14.73 18.00 -9.00
C GLU A 282 16.14 17.51 -8.69
N ASN A 283 16.60 16.48 -9.42
CA ASN A 283 17.93 15.89 -9.21
C ASN A 283 18.19 15.48 -7.75
N GLY A 284 17.17 14.92 -7.07
CA GLY A 284 17.24 14.50 -5.67
C GLY A 284 17.23 15.63 -4.64
N LYS A 285 17.02 16.89 -5.06
CA LYS A 285 16.91 18.05 -4.18
C LYS A 285 15.48 18.55 -4.12
N TRP A 286 15.03 18.91 -2.92
CA TRP A 286 13.73 19.51 -2.70
C TRP A 286 13.66 20.91 -3.32
N VAL A 287 12.60 21.16 -4.10
CA VAL A 287 12.26 22.44 -4.68
C VAL A 287 10.90 22.85 -4.10
N PHE A 288 10.92 23.92 -3.31
CA PHE A 288 9.73 24.49 -2.70
C PHE A 288 8.85 25.18 -3.74
N GLU A 289 7.53 25.01 -3.64
CA GLU A 289 6.55 25.71 -4.48
C GLU A 289 5.67 26.65 -3.66
N ARG A 290 5.02 26.13 -2.62
CA ARG A 290 4.12 26.90 -1.75
C ARG A 290 3.99 26.32 -0.36
N VAL A 291 3.42 27.12 0.55
CA VAL A 291 3.07 26.69 1.91
C VAL A 291 1.58 26.37 1.96
N TRP A 292 1.21 25.27 2.60
CA TRP A 292 -0.16 25.04 3.05
C TRP A 292 -0.35 25.62 4.45
N ASN A 293 -1.42 26.37 4.66
CA ASN A 293 -1.77 26.97 5.95
C ASN A 293 -3.28 27.30 5.98
N GLY A 294 -3.81 27.75 7.11
CA GLY A 294 -5.24 28.07 7.27
C GLY A 294 -6.12 26.90 6.86
N ASP A 295 -7.12 27.14 6.00
CA ASP A 295 -8.06 26.11 5.54
C ASP A 295 -7.41 24.81 5.03
N GLN A 296 -6.20 24.87 4.46
CA GLN A 296 -5.48 23.69 3.95
C GLN A 296 -4.88 22.81 5.07
N THR A 297 -4.80 23.30 6.30
CA THR A 297 -4.22 22.59 7.46
C THR A 297 -5.17 22.53 8.66
N ASP A 298 -6.15 23.43 8.77
CA ASP A 298 -7.08 23.53 9.90
C ASP A 298 -7.93 22.27 10.11
N TRP A 299 -8.19 21.53 9.02
CA TRP A 299 -9.02 20.32 9.02
C TRP A 299 -8.22 19.08 8.62
N GLY A 300 -6.91 19.08 8.90
CA GLY A 300 -5.96 18.09 8.41
C GLY A 300 -5.52 18.35 6.97
N LEU A 301 -4.59 17.54 6.48
CA LEU A 301 -4.07 17.60 5.12
C LEU A 301 -4.97 16.78 4.21
N ASN A 302 -5.69 17.45 3.31
CA ASN A 302 -6.73 16.84 2.47
C ASN A 302 -6.22 16.64 1.03
N PHE A 303 -6.25 15.40 0.54
CA PHE A 303 -5.76 15.02 -0.77
C PHE A 303 -6.89 14.51 -1.66
N THR A 304 -6.89 14.94 -2.92
CA THR A 304 -7.86 14.53 -3.95
C THR A 304 -7.24 13.47 -4.86
N SER A 305 -7.54 13.50 -6.16
CA SER A 305 -6.81 12.73 -7.18
C SER A 305 -5.59 13.47 -7.74
N GLU A 306 -5.40 14.74 -7.40
CA GLU A 306 -4.28 15.55 -7.91
C GLU A 306 -2.98 15.18 -7.19
N PRO A 307 -1.88 14.92 -7.93
CA PRO A 307 -0.60 14.62 -7.31
C PRO A 307 -0.10 15.78 -6.44
N THR A 308 0.12 15.51 -5.16
CA THR A 308 0.64 16.48 -4.19
C THR A 308 1.71 15.80 -3.34
N LEU A 309 2.86 16.45 -3.17
CA LEU A 309 3.93 15.99 -2.31
C LEU A 309 4.24 17.08 -1.27
N LEU A 310 4.19 16.71 0.00
CA LEU A 310 4.33 17.64 1.11
C LEU A 310 5.54 17.27 1.99
N LYS A 311 6.27 18.28 2.46
CA LYS A 311 7.06 18.17 3.69
C LYS A 311 6.26 18.75 4.84
N VAL A 312 6.05 17.95 5.87
CA VAL A 312 5.26 18.31 7.05
C VAL A 312 6.18 18.33 8.25
N LYS A 313 6.33 19.50 8.87
CA LYS A 313 7.07 19.68 10.11
C LYS A 313 6.12 19.97 11.26
N MET A 314 6.25 19.21 12.33
CA MET A 314 5.46 19.31 13.55
C MET A 314 6.25 20.00 14.66
N ALA A 315 5.57 20.61 15.61
CA ALA A 315 6.21 21.16 16.81
C ALA A 315 5.33 20.98 18.04
N SER A 316 5.96 20.64 19.17
CA SER A 316 5.37 20.74 20.50
C SER A 316 6.00 21.93 21.24
N TYR A 317 5.24 22.61 22.09
CA TYR A 317 5.73 23.82 22.76
C TYR A 317 5.08 24.09 24.12
N LYS A 318 5.84 24.76 24.99
CA LYS A 318 5.38 25.31 26.26
C LYS A 318 5.08 26.80 26.06
N GLN A 319 3.93 27.26 26.55
CA GLN A 319 3.54 28.68 26.48
C GLN A 319 4.39 29.54 27.42
#